data_AF-A0A2N9H8F8-F1
#
_entry.id   AF-A0A2N9H8F8-F1
#
_cell.length_a   1.000
_cell.length_b   1.000
_cell.length_c   1.000
_cell.angle_alpha   90.00
_cell.angle_beta   90.00
_cell.angle_gamma   90.00
#
_symmetry.space_group_name_H-M   'P 1'
#
loop_
_entity.id
_entity.type
_entity.pdbx_description
1 polymer ?
#
loop_
_entity_poly.entity_id
_entity_poly.type
_entity_poly.pdbx_seq_one_letter_code
_entity_poly.pdbx_strand_id
1 'polypeptide(L)'
;MRWDRQFLDGIMDSLMEAMDDDPECSYLERGKVRAVARMLLMPSRSDTNLLESKYATGPGDSPFEALVVPHQDRFLSNSRPLHSAYTFIPRSRAPPIGAHCSDRNFAYKMSEELHDPWVKRLFVGFARTSEHNGPRKPDCPPHHLIQEIDSELPVSQPALELTYKIFGSSPPMRSFDPAKLLTDSGKLQTLDILLKRLRAANHRVLLFAQMTKMLNILEDYMNYRKYRYLRLDGSSTITDRRDMVRDFQHR
;
A
#
# COMPACT_ATOMS: atom_id res chain seq x y z
N MET A 1 19.43 -21.08 -9.00
CA MET A 1 20.18 -19.80 -9.08
C MET A 1 21.06 -19.62 -10.32
N ARG A 2 21.94 -20.55 -10.75
CA ARG A 2 22.71 -20.38 -12.01
C ARG A 2 21.88 -20.69 -13.27
N TRP A 3 20.91 -21.59 -13.15
CA TRP A 3 19.99 -22.01 -14.21
C TRP A 3 18.86 -21.00 -14.48
N ASP A 4 18.26 -20.42 -13.43
CA ASP A 4 17.22 -19.37 -13.56
C ASP A 4 17.69 -18.14 -14.33
N ARG A 5 18.99 -17.83 -14.20
CA ARG A 5 19.60 -16.67 -14.85
C ARG A 5 19.82 -16.87 -16.34
N GLN A 6 20.17 -18.09 -16.75
CA GLN A 6 20.29 -18.44 -18.18
C GLN A 6 18.92 -18.43 -18.87
N PHE A 7 17.87 -18.84 -18.15
CA PHE A 7 16.49 -18.78 -18.63
C PHE A 7 15.99 -17.34 -18.77
N LEU A 8 16.22 -16.49 -17.76
CA LEU A 8 15.86 -15.07 -17.79
C LEU A 8 16.67 -14.26 -18.81
N ASP A 9 17.97 -14.56 -18.97
CA ASP A 9 18.80 -13.97 -20.01
C ASP A 9 18.26 -14.35 -21.40
N GLY A 10 17.86 -15.61 -21.60
CA GLY A 10 17.22 -16.05 -22.84
C GLY A 10 15.89 -15.38 -23.15
N ILE A 11 15.03 -15.16 -22.15
CA ILE A 11 13.76 -14.43 -22.31
C ILE A 11 14.01 -12.96 -22.66
N MET A 12 14.95 -12.31 -21.98
CA MET A 12 15.27 -10.90 -22.20
C MET A 12 15.87 -10.65 -23.58
N ASP A 13 16.70 -11.59 -24.06
CA ASP A 13 17.28 -11.50 -25.41
C ASP A 13 16.20 -11.69 -26.48
N SER A 14 15.28 -12.62 -26.28
CA SER A 14 14.15 -12.83 -27.18
C SER A 14 13.17 -11.63 -27.20
N LEU A 15 12.94 -10.99 -26.04
CA LEU A 15 12.13 -9.77 -25.93
C LEU A 15 12.80 -8.56 -26.62
N MET A 16 14.13 -8.45 -26.52
CA MET A 16 14.88 -7.38 -27.17
C MET A 16 14.98 -7.57 -28.68
N GLU A 17 15.07 -8.80 -29.17
CA GLU A 17 15.00 -9.10 -30.60
C GLU A 17 13.63 -8.75 -31.19
N ALA A 18 12.55 -8.99 -30.44
CA ALA A 18 11.18 -8.64 -30.86
C ALA A 18 10.89 -7.13 -30.88
N MET A 19 11.71 -6.31 -30.22
CA MET A 19 11.59 -4.83 -30.23
C MET A 19 12.53 -4.17 -31.24
N ASP A 20 13.32 -4.94 -32.00
CA ASP A 20 14.41 -4.45 -32.86
C ASP A 20 13.99 -4.14 -34.32
N ASP A 21 12.68 -3.98 -34.58
CA ASP A 21 12.09 -3.74 -35.92
C ASP A 21 12.14 -2.28 -36.41
N ASP A 22 12.70 -1.34 -35.64
CA ASP A 22 12.88 0.06 -36.07
C ASP A 22 14.22 0.28 -36.80
N PRO A 23 14.23 0.68 -38.09
CA PRO A 23 15.45 0.76 -38.92
C PRO A 23 16.32 2.01 -38.67
N GLU A 24 15.97 2.89 -37.72
CA GLU A 24 16.57 4.24 -37.63
C GLU A 24 17.60 4.44 -36.49
N CYS A 25 17.98 3.41 -35.74
CA CYS A 25 18.91 3.56 -34.61
C CYS A 25 20.33 3.08 -34.94
N SER A 26 21.33 3.95 -34.75
CA SER A 26 22.75 3.70 -34.99
C SER A 26 23.27 2.51 -34.16
N TYR A 27 24.14 1.67 -34.73
CA TYR A 27 24.67 0.45 -34.09
C TYR A 27 25.28 0.69 -32.69
N LEU A 28 25.84 1.89 -32.47
CA LEU A 28 26.49 2.27 -31.22
C LEU A 28 25.50 2.74 -30.14
N GLU A 29 24.37 3.34 -30.53
CA GLU A 29 23.26 3.66 -29.61
C GLU A 29 22.46 2.42 -29.24
N ARG A 30 22.29 1.48 -30.18
CA ARG A 30 21.60 0.22 -29.94
C ARG A 30 22.25 -0.58 -28.80
N GLY A 31 23.58 -0.64 -28.76
CA GLY A 31 24.32 -1.27 -27.67
C GLY A 31 24.14 -0.55 -26.31
N LYS A 32 24.02 0.78 -26.32
CA LYS A 32 23.80 1.58 -25.10
C LYS A 32 22.36 1.43 -24.59
N VAL A 33 21.36 1.51 -25.46
CA VAL A 33 19.95 1.30 -25.11
C VAL A 33 19.77 -0.12 -24.58
N ARG A 34 20.41 -1.10 -25.22
CA ARG A 34 20.43 -2.50 -24.77
C ARG A 34 21.05 -2.65 -23.37
N ALA A 35 22.19 -2.02 -23.13
CA ALA A 35 22.86 -2.05 -21.83
C ALA A 35 22.05 -1.35 -20.74
N VAL A 36 21.44 -0.19 -21.03
CA VAL A 36 20.61 0.58 -20.10
C VAL A 36 19.33 -0.17 -19.77
N ALA A 37 18.61 -0.71 -20.76
CA ALA A 37 17.42 -1.51 -20.54
C ALA A 37 17.74 -2.78 -19.75
N ARG A 38 18.86 -3.46 -20.03
CA ARG A 38 19.34 -4.56 -19.20
C ARG A 38 19.66 -4.10 -17.77
N MET A 39 20.26 -2.93 -17.57
CA MET A 39 20.57 -2.41 -16.23
C MET A 39 19.32 -2.02 -15.43
N LEU A 40 18.27 -1.55 -16.11
CA LEU A 40 16.98 -1.23 -15.50
C LEU A 40 16.14 -2.48 -15.17
N LEU A 41 16.20 -3.49 -16.03
CA LEU A 41 15.38 -4.72 -15.93
C LEU A 41 16.10 -5.86 -15.19
N MET A 42 17.43 -5.86 -15.16
CA MET A 42 18.28 -6.82 -14.46
C MET A 42 19.30 -6.07 -13.60
N PRO A 43 19.10 -6.00 -12.26
CA PRO A 43 20.07 -5.37 -11.37
C PRO A 43 21.43 -6.10 -11.44
N SER A 44 22.51 -5.36 -11.75
CA SER A 44 23.86 -5.92 -11.82
C SER A 44 24.34 -6.38 -10.44
N ARG A 45 25.05 -7.51 -10.41
CA ARG A 45 25.62 -8.10 -9.20
C ARG A 45 26.80 -7.28 -8.70
N SER A 46 26.53 -6.29 -7.85
CA SER A 46 27.41 -5.82 -6.77
C SER A 46 26.78 -4.59 -6.12
N ASP A 47 25.91 -4.83 -5.15
CA ASP A 47 25.62 -3.98 -3.98
C ASP A 47 24.21 -4.32 -3.46
N THR A 48 24.04 -5.56 -3.03
CA THR A 48 22.90 -5.95 -2.18
C THR A 48 22.96 -5.29 -0.79
N ASN A 49 24.00 -4.50 -0.49
CA ASN A 49 24.10 -3.70 0.73
C ASN A 49 23.35 -2.36 0.65
N LEU A 50 22.84 -1.94 -0.52
CA LEU A 50 22.10 -0.68 -0.66
C LEU A 50 20.68 -0.70 -0.08
N LEU A 51 20.19 -1.88 0.33
CA LEU A 51 18.82 -2.07 0.83
C LEU A 51 18.76 -2.63 2.26
N GLU A 52 19.91 -2.84 2.91
CA GLU A 52 20.01 -3.22 4.33
C GLU A 52 20.46 -2.02 5.16
N SER A 53 19.53 -1.39 5.89
CA SER A 53 19.92 -0.47 6.96
C SER A 53 20.08 -1.26 8.25
N LYS A 54 21.33 -1.43 8.69
CA LYS A 54 21.65 -1.98 10.00
C LYS A 54 21.27 -0.95 11.07
N TYR A 55 20.23 -1.22 11.86
CA TYR A 55 19.91 -0.41 13.04
C TYR A 55 20.57 -1.05 14.26
N ALA A 56 21.41 -0.30 14.98
CA ALA A 56 22.07 -0.78 16.18
C ALA A 56 21.11 -0.68 17.39
N THR A 57 20.66 -1.82 17.90
CA THR A 57 20.01 -1.92 19.20
C THR A 57 20.41 -3.25 19.85
N GLY A 58 21.47 -3.23 20.66
CA GLY A 58 21.85 -4.36 21.51
C GLY A 58 23.38 -4.48 21.75
N PRO A 59 23.82 -5.09 22.87
CA PRO A 59 25.23 -5.37 23.14
C PRO A 59 25.83 -6.30 22.08
N GLY A 60 27.12 -6.10 21.78
CA GLY A 60 27.81 -6.56 20.56
C GLY A 60 28.01 -8.05 20.33
N ASP A 61 27.39 -8.94 21.12
CA ASP A 61 27.70 -10.38 21.12
C ASP A 61 26.71 -11.27 20.31
N SER A 62 25.72 -10.68 19.62
CA SER A 62 24.85 -11.42 18.69
C SER A 62 24.74 -10.70 17.34
N PRO A 63 25.33 -11.23 16.25
CA PRO A 63 25.34 -10.54 14.96
C PRO A 63 23.98 -10.66 14.26
N PHE A 64 23.24 -9.56 14.21
CA PHE A 64 22.38 -9.08 13.11
C PHE A 64 21.23 -9.94 12.54
N GLU A 65 20.97 -11.16 13.01
CA GLU A 65 19.93 -12.02 12.41
C GLU A 65 18.49 -11.51 12.68
N ALA A 66 18.27 -10.75 13.76
CA ALA A 66 16.96 -10.23 14.15
C ALA A 66 16.47 -9.00 13.37
N LEU A 67 17.22 -8.50 12.37
CA LEU A 67 16.96 -7.20 11.73
C LEU A 67 16.92 -7.22 10.21
N VAL A 68 16.97 -8.38 9.56
CA VAL A 68 16.65 -8.48 8.13
C VAL A 68 15.14 -8.39 7.98
N VAL A 69 14.63 -7.15 8.00
CA VAL A 69 13.24 -6.86 7.70
C VAL A 69 12.99 -7.31 6.25
N PRO A 70 12.07 -8.27 6.01
CA PRO A 70 11.82 -8.74 4.66
C PRO A 70 11.42 -7.58 3.76
N HIS A 71 11.75 -7.69 2.47
CA HIS A 71 11.47 -6.65 1.47
C HIS A 71 9.99 -6.21 1.47
N GLN A 72 9.09 -7.13 1.81
CA GLN A 72 7.65 -6.91 1.99
C GLN A 72 7.35 -5.95 3.17
N ASP A 73 7.93 -6.20 4.33
CA ASP A 73 7.78 -5.35 5.53
C ASP A 73 8.43 -3.98 5.35
N ARG A 74 9.51 -3.89 4.56
CA ARG A 74 10.11 -2.61 4.17
C ARG A 74 9.19 -1.81 3.24
N PHE A 75 8.54 -2.45 2.30
CA PHE A 75 7.56 -1.79 1.42
C PHE A 75 6.33 -1.33 2.20
N LEU A 76 5.86 -2.13 3.15
CA LEU A 76 4.75 -1.76 4.05
C LEU A 76 5.11 -0.59 4.97
N SER A 77 6.33 -0.56 5.51
CA SER A 77 6.80 0.52 6.40
C SER A 77 7.16 1.80 5.64
N ASN A 78 7.58 1.69 4.38
CA ASN A 78 7.99 2.83 3.57
C ASN A 78 6.82 3.31 2.69
N SER A 79 5.99 4.19 3.26
CA SER A 79 4.85 4.80 2.56
C SER A 79 5.26 5.80 1.47
N ARG A 80 6.55 6.16 1.37
CA ARG A 80 7.07 7.13 0.39
C ARG A 80 6.82 6.73 -1.08
N PRO A 81 7.13 5.51 -1.54
CA PRO A 81 6.75 5.04 -2.88
C PRO A 81 5.23 5.06 -3.12
N LEU A 82 4.41 4.74 -2.10
CA LEU A 82 2.96 4.87 -2.19
C LEU A 82 2.57 6.36 -2.35
N HIS A 83 3.17 7.26 -1.57
CA HIS A 83 3.02 8.71 -1.68
C HIS A 83 3.46 9.27 -3.03
N SER A 84 4.51 8.74 -3.68
CA SER A 84 4.84 9.12 -5.06
C SER A 84 3.82 8.59 -6.06
N ALA A 85 3.29 7.38 -5.86
CA ALA A 85 2.21 6.85 -6.70
C ALA A 85 0.94 7.71 -6.60
N TYR A 86 0.64 8.29 -5.43
CA TYR A 86 -0.45 9.25 -5.23
C TYR A 86 -0.27 10.58 -6.00
N THR A 87 0.96 10.91 -6.43
CA THR A 87 1.23 12.05 -7.31
C THR A 87 0.88 11.73 -8.76
N PHE A 88 0.97 10.46 -9.16
CA PHE A 88 0.71 10.00 -10.53
C PHE A 88 -0.77 9.66 -10.79
N ILE A 89 -1.65 9.75 -9.78
CA ILE A 89 -3.08 9.48 -10.00
C ILE A 89 -3.65 10.51 -10.98
N PRO A 90 -4.16 10.09 -12.15
CA PRO A 90 -4.75 11.00 -13.12
C PRO A 90 -6.01 11.64 -12.53
N ARG A 91 -6.30 12.88 -12.93
CA ARG A 91 -7.48 13.64 -12.44
C ARG A 91 -8.80 12.95 -12.77
N SER A 92 -8.85 12.23 -13.88
CA SER A 92 -10.01 11.45 -14.31
C SER A 92 -9.63 9.98 -14.45
N ARG A 93 -10.51 9.11 -13.94
CA ARG A 93 -10.50 7.67 -14.15
C ARG A 93 -11.89 7.28 -14.64
N ALA A 94 -11.96 6.53 -15.71
CA ALA A 94 -13.22 6.03 -16.25
C ALA A 94 -13.19 4.49 -16.24
N PRO A 95 -14.31 3.82 -15.95
CA PRO A 95 -14.42 2.41 -16.25
C PRO A 95 -14.27 2.18 -17.76
N PRO A 96 -13.91 0.96 -18.19
CA PRO A 96 -13.95 0.61 -19.61
C PRO A 96 -15.36 0.84 -20.17
N ILE A 97 -15.45 1.14 -21.46
CA ILE A 97 -16.73 1.35 -22.14
C ILE A 97 -17.49 0.01 -22.13
N GLY A 98 -18.65 0.00 -21.49
CA GLY A 98 -19.55 -1.14 -21.47
C GLY A 98 -20.58 -1.05 -22.60
N ALA A 99 -20.91 -2.19 -23.21
CA ALA A 99 -22.08 -2.30 -24.07
C ALA A 99 -23.32 -2.64 -23.23
N HIS A 100 -24.47 -2.04 -23.56
CA HIS A 100 -25.74 -2.30 -22.89
C HIS A 100 -26.67 -3.07 -23.83
N CYS A 101 -27.07 -4.26 -23.42
CA CYS A 101 -28.06 -5.08 -24.08
C CYS A 101 -29.04 -5.62 -23.04
N SER A 102 -30.33 -5.58 -23.33
CA SER A 102 -31.39 -6.09 -22.44
C SER A 102 -31.38 -7.62 -22.31
N ASP A 103 -30.60 -8.31 -23.14
CA ASP A 103 -30.51 -9.77 -23.12
C ASP A 103 -29.78 -10.27 -21.88
N ARG A 104 -30.44 -11.16 -21.13
CA ARG A 104 -29.85 -11.79 -19.94
C ARG A 104 -28.56 -12.56 -20.25
N ASN A 105 -28.51 -13.23 -21.40
CA ASN A 105 -27.32 -13.96 -21.84
C ASN A 105 -26.14 -13.03 -22.09
N PHE A 106 -26.40 -11.85 -22.66
CA PHE A 106 -25.37 -10.84 -22.87
C PHE A 106 -24.81 -10.34 -21.54
N ALA A 107 -25.68 -10.08 -20.56
CA ALA A 107 -25.25 -9.65 -19.23
C ALA A 107 -24.38 -10.71 -18.52
N TYR A 108 -24.72 -12.00 -18.64
CA TYR A 108 -23.90 -13.09 -18.08
C TYR A 108 -22.56 -13.21 -18.77
N LYS A 109 -22.54 -13.22 -20.11
CA LYS A 109 -21.32 -13.31 -20.91
C LYS A 109 -20.37 -12.14 -20.60
N MET A 110 -20.90 -10.92 -20.54
CA MET A 110 -20.13 -9.73 -20.17
C MET A 110 -19.53 -9.85 -18.76
N SER A 111 -20.29 -10.40 -17.81
CA SER A 111 -19.81 -10.61 -16.44
C SER A 111 -18.69 -11.66 -16.38
N GLU A 112 -18.83 -12.78 -17.10
CA GLU A 112 -17.83 -13.84 -17.19
C GLU A 112 -16.53 -13.36 -17.85
N GLU A 113 -16.62 -12.62 -18.96
CA GLU A 113 -15.46 -12.04 -19.65
C GLU A 113 -14.72 -11.02 -18.77
N LEU A 114 -15.45 -10.13 -18.09
CA LEU A 114 -14.85 -9.10 -17.23
C LEU A 114 -14.33 -9.68 -15.90
N HIS A 115 -14.85 -10.82 -15.45
CA HIS A 115 -14.55 -11.42 -14.15
C HIS A 115 -14.01 -12.85 -14.23
N ASP A 116 -13.16 -13.15 -15.21
CA ASP A 116 -12.55 -14.47 -15.35
C ASP A 116 -11.92 -14.95 -14.02
N PRO A 117 -12.46 -16.03 -13.41
CA PRO A 117 -11.96 -16.54 -12.15
C PRO A 117 -10.51 -17.00 -12.18
N TRP A 118 -10.03 -17.58 -13.29
CA TRP A 118 -8.65 -18.09 -13.35
C TRP A 118 -7.63 -16.96 -13.39
N VAL A 119 -7.88 -15.94 -14.20
CA VAL A 119 -7.05 -14.74 -14.27
C VAL A 119 -6.99 -14.04 -12.92
N LYS A 120 -8.13 -13.87 -12.25
CA LYS A 120 -8.17 -13.26 -10.90
C LYS A 120 -7.44 -14.08 -9.85
N ARG A 121 -7.56 -15.41 -9.90
CA ARG A 121 -6.83 -16.31 -9.00
C ARG A 121 -5.32 -16.22 -9.23
N LEU A 122 -4.86 -16.12 -10.47
CA LEU A 122 -3.44 -15.96 -10.79
C LEU A 122 -2.86 -14.64 -10.26
N PHE A 123 -3.58 -13.52 -10.44
CA PHE A 123 -3.07 -12.20 -10.04
C PHE A 123 -3.26 -11.88 -8.56
N VAL A 124 -4.42 -12.20 -7.99
CA VAL A 124 -4.83 -11.79 -6.64
C VAL A 124 -4.74 -12.95 -5.63
N GLY A 125 -4.68 -14.19 -6.10
CA GLY A 125 -4.69 -15.40 -5.26
C GLY A 125 -6.09 -15.88 -4.92
N PHE A 126 -7.14 -15.15 -5.29
CA PHE A 126 -8.52 -15.49 -4.98
C PHE A 126 -9.48 -15.05 -6.09
N ALA A 127 -10.52 -15.86 -6.31
CA ALA A 127 -11.62 -15.54 -7.21
C ALA A 127 -12.95 -16.06 -6.64
N ARG A 128 -14.00 -15.27 -6.77
CA ARG A 128 -15.38 -15.69 -6.42
C ARG A 128 -16.01 -16.37 -7.62
N THR A 129 -16.50 -17.58 -7.44
CA THR A 129 -17.35 -18.30 -8.41
C THR A 129 -18.73 -18.54 -7.83
N SER A 130 -19.76 -18.54 -8.67
CA SER A 130 -21.15 -18.73 -8.25
C SER A 130 -21.96 -19.42 -9.33
N GLU A 131 -22.85 -20.33 -8.94
CA GLU A 131 -23.75 -21.04 -9.85
C GLU A 131 -24.96 -20.21 -10.28
N HIS A 132 -25.32 -19.18 -9.50
CA HIS A 132 -26.56 -18.42 -9.68
C HIS A 132 -26.29 -16.95 -10.02
N ASN A 133 -25.43 -16.30 -9.24
CA ASN A 133 -25.13 -14.87 -9.33
C ASN A 133 -23.62 -14.67 -9.28
N GLY A 134 -22.99 -14.54 -10.45
CA GLY A 134 -21.55 -14.29 -10.59
C GLY A 134 -20.94 -15.05 -11.76
N PRO A 135 -19.63 -14.89 -11.99
CA PRO A 135 -18.92 -15.70 -12.96
C PRO A 135 -18.98 -17.18 -12.52
N ARG A 136 -19.33 -18.05 -13.46
CA ARG A 136 -19.36 -19.49 -13.24
C ARG A 136 -17.94 -20.02 -13.08
N LYS A 137 -17.80 -21.18 -12.45
CA LYS A 137 -16.52 -21.89 -12.46
C LYS A 137 -16.22 -22.30 -13.90
N PRO A 138 -15.03 -21.99 -14.44
CA PRO A 138 -14.68 -22.40 -15.79
C PRO A 138 -14.58 -23.92 -15.87
N ASP A 139 -15.12 -24.50 -16.94
CA ASP A 139 -15.07 -25.95 -17.19
C ASP A 139 -13.67 -26.44 -17.59
N CYS A 140 -12.78 -25.52 -17.98
CA CYS A 140 -11.40 -25.83 -18.34
C CYS A 140 -10.54 -26.12 -17.10
N PRO A 141 -9.57 -27.05 -17.23
CA PRO A 141 -8.65 -27.35 -16.13
C PRO A 141 -7.80 -26.12 -15.75
N PRO A 142 -7.45 -25.95 -14.47
CA PRO A 142 -6.59 -24.86 -14.03
C PRO A 142 -5.23 -24.93 -14.72
N HIS A 143 -4.70 -23.77 -15.10
CA HIS A 143 -3.33 -23.64 -15.60
C HIS A 143 -2.32 -24.15 -14.56
N HIS A 144 -1.17 -24.67 -15.02
CA HIS A 144 -0.13 -25.24 -14.15
C HIS A 144 0.29 -24.28 -13.03
N LEU A 145 0.49 -23.00 -13.34
CA LEU A 145 0.79 -21.94 -12.37
C LEU A 145 -0.26 -21.78 -11.25
N ILE A 146 -1.54 -22.05 -11.53
CA ILE A 146 -2.61 -21.99 -10.53
C ILE A 146 -2.54 -23.21 -9.61
N GLN A 147 -2.18 -24.37 -10.17
CA GLN A 147 -1.95 -25.60 -9.40
C GLN A 147 -0.73 -25.44 -8.48
N GLU A 148 0.33 -24.77 -8.94
CA GLU A 148 1.50 -24.41 -8.13
C GLU A 148 1.13 -23.46 -6.98
N ILE A 149 0.35 -22.40 -7.25
CA ILE A 149 -0.17 -21.49 -6.21
C ILE A 149 -1.00 -22.24 -5.16
N ASP A 150 -1.85 -23.18 -5.60
CA ASP A 150 -2.72 -23.96 -4.71
C ASP A 150 -1.97 -25.05 -3.93
N SER A 151 -0.77 -25.45 -4.39
CA SER A 151 0.03 -26.51 -3.77
C SER A 151 0.74 -26.10 -2.46
N GLU A 152 0.47 -24.90 -1.94
CA GLU A 152 1.03 -24.33 -0.70
C GLU A 152 2.58 -24.34 -0.62
N LEU A 153 3.27 -24.44 -1.76
CA LEU A 153 4.73 -24.30 -1.82
C LEU A 153 5.11 -22.81 -1.81
N PRO A 154 6.14 -22.39 -1.05
CA PRO A 154 6.48 -20.98 -0.81
C PRO A 154 7.00 -20.22 -2.04
N VAL A 155 6.96 -20.84 -3.23
CA VAL A 155 7.69 -20.40 -4.42
C VAL A 155 6.86 -19.45 -5.29
N SER A 156 5.52 -19.57 -5.31
CA SER A 156 4.65 -18.74 -6.18
C SER A 156 3.62 -17.96 -5.36
N GLN A 157 3.91 -16.69 -5.06
CA GLN A 157 2.90 -15.74 -4.60
C GLN A 157 2.19 -15.10 -5.79
N PRO A 158 0.88 -14.81 -5.71
CA PRO A 158 0.16 -14.07 -6.74
C PRO A 158 0.82 -12.72 -7.01
N ALA A 159 0.95 -12.35 -8.28
CA ALA A 159 1.74 -11.18 -8.69
C ALA A 159 1.26 -9.85 -8.08
N LEU A 160 -0.03 -9.73 -7.76
CA LEU A 160 -0.64 -8.53 -7.18
C LEU A 160 -1.10 -8.72 -5.73
N GLU A 161 -0.70 -9.80 -5.05
CA GLU A 161 -1.13 -10.09 -3.68
C GLU A 161 -0.80 -8.93 -2.72
N LEU A 162 0.44 -8.44 -2.76
CA LEU A 162 0.88 -7.33 -1.90
C LEU A 162 0.12 -6.04 -2.20
N THR A 163 -0.04 -5.70 -3.48
CA THR A 163 -0.78 -4.50 -3.89
C THR A 163 -2.25 -4.58 -3.49
N TYR A 164 -2.87 -5.75 -3.61
CA TYR A 164 -4.24 -6.00 -3.19
C TYR A 164 -4.38 -5.93 -1.66
N LYS A 165 -3.41 -6.45 -0.89
CA LYS A 165 -3.41 -6.29 0.58
C LYS A 165 -3.31 -4.83 1.02
N ILE A 166 -2.58 -4.01 0.28
CA ILE A 166 -2.35 -2.59 0.63
C ILE A 166 -3.52 -1.70 0.20
N PHE A 167 -4.01 -1.86 -1.03
CA PHE A 167 -5.00 -0.95 -1.62
C PHE A 167 -6.41 -1.55 -1.70
N GLY A 168 -6.54 -2.87 -1.52
CA GLY A 168 -7.76 -3.59 -1.80
C GLY A 168 -8.14 -3.56 -3.28
N SER A 169 -9.42 -3.71 -3.56
CA SER A 169 -10.00 -3.48 -4.90
C SER A 169 -10.23 -1.99 -5.20
N SER A 170 -9.99 -1.11 -4.22
CA SER A 170 -10.19 0.32 -4.38
C SER A 170 -8.94 0.92 -5.02
N PRO A 171 -9.09 1.88 -5.94
CA PRO A 171 -7.95 2.64 -6.38
C PRO A 171 -7.28 3.32 -5.17
N PRO A 172 -5.95 3.55 -5.20
CA PRO A 172 -5.29 4.29 -4.14
C PRO A 172 -6.04 5.62 -3.93
N MET A 173 -6.65 5.77 -2.76
CA MET A 173 -7.30 7.00 -2.32
C MET A 173 -6.29 7.83 -1.54
N ARG A 174 -6.21 9.14 -1.80
CA ARG A 174 -5.40 10.02 -0.95
C ARG A 174 -5.98 9.97 0.46
N SER A 175 -5.40 9.13 1.32
CA SER A 175 -5.74 9.11 2.73
C SER A 175 -5.34 10.45 3.32
N PHE A 176 -6.23 11.02 4.14
CA PHE A 176 -5.87 12.17 4.95
C PHE A 176 -4.73 11.74 5.88
N ASP A 177 -3.57 12.39 5.78
CA ASP A 177 -2.44 12.12 6.65
C ASP A 177 -2.48 13.10 7.82
N PRO A 178 -2.89 12.67 9.03
CA PRO A 178 -2.90 13.52 10.21
C PRO A 178 -1.50 14.05 10.57
N ALA A 179 -0.42 13.42 10.10
CA ALA A 179 0.93 13.95 10.27
C ALA A 179 1.18 15.20 9.41
N LYS A 180 0.54 15.31 8.23
CA LYS A 180 0.59 16.54 7.42
C LYS A 180 -0.13 17.69 8.12
N LEU A 181 -1.31 17.44 8.67
CA LEU A 181 -2.05 18.43 9.46
C LEU A 181 -1.21 18.99 10.62
N LEU A 182 -0.43 18.11 11.28
CA LEU A 182 0.49 18.51 12.35
C LEU A 182 1.64 19.38 11.85
N THR A 183 2.15 19.10 10.65
CA THR A 183 3.30 19.79 10.05
C THR A 183 2.91 21.16 9.49
N ASP A 184 1.66 21.32 9.03
CA ASP A 184 1.17 22.55 8.42
C ASP A 184 1.00 23.72 9.43
N SER A 185 1.00 23.45 10.74
CA SER A 185 0.84 24.46 11.79
C SER A 185 1.95 24.41 12.84
N GLY A 186 2.78 25.44 12.88
CA GLY A 186 3.88 25.55 13.87
C GLY A 186 3.39 25.57 15.32
N LYS A 187 2.18 26.08 15.58
CA LYS A 187 1.55 26.03 16.92
C LYS A 187 1.24 24.59 17.32
N LEU A 188 0.69 23.80 16.39
CA LEU A 188 0.33 22.40 16.63
C LEU A 188 1.59 21.54 16.75
N GLN A 189 2.63 21.80 15.96
CA GLN A 189 3.94 21.16 16.07
C GLN A 189 4.58 21.40 17.45
N THR A 190 4.58 22.65 17.93
CA THR A 190 5.10 22.98 19.26
C THR A 190 4.27 22.30 20.36
N LEU A 191 2.95 22.30 20.22
CA LEU A 191 2.03 21.61 21.13
C LEU A 191 2.29 20.10 21.17
N ASP A 192 2.61 19.44 20.04
CA ASP A 192 2.96 18.01 20.01
C ASP A 192 4.22 17.71 20.81
N ILE A 193 5.26 18.54 20.68
CA ILE A 193 6.49 18.41 21.47
C ILE A 193 6.20 18.59 22.96
N LEU A 194 5.42 19.61 23.32
CA LEU A 194 5.07 19.90 24.71
C LEU A 194 4.22 18.78 25.32
N LEU A 195 3.18 18.31 24.63
CA LEU A 195 2.31 17.24 25.13
C LEU A 195 3.06 15.92 25.29
N LYS A 196 4.02 15.59 24.41
CA LYS A 196 4.88 14.41 24.57
C LYS A 196 5.70 14.49 25.87
N ARG A 197 6.29 15.64 26.15
CA ARG A 197 7.07 15.87 27.38
C ARG A 197 6.19 15.82 28.63
N LEU A 198 5.05 16.50 28.62
CA LEU A 198 4.12 16.53 29.75
C LEU A 198 3.49 15.16 30.03
N ARG A 199 3.24 14.36 28.97
CA ARG A 199 2.79 12.97 29.12
C ARG A 199 3.85 12.09 29.76
N ALA A 200 5.12 12.25 29.38
CA ALA A 200 6.22 11.52 30.02
C ALA A 200 6.33 11.86 31.52
N ALA A 201 6.04 13.10 31.90
CA ALA A 201 5.95 13.55 33.29
C ALA A 201 4.59 13.28 33.97
N ASN A 202 3.67 12.60 33.29
CA ASN A 202 2.32 12.27 33.76
C ASN A 202 1.51 13.50 34.27
N HIS A 203 1.66 14.64 33.61
CA HIS A 203 0.89 15.84 33.92
C HIS A 203 -0.44 15.88 33.17
N ARG A 204 -1.43 16.50 33.82
CA ARG A 204 -2.74 16.77 33.25
C ARG A 204 -2.75 18.15 32.63
N VAL A 205 -3.22 18.25 31.39
CA VAL A 205 -3.19 19.49 30.60
C VAL A 205 -4.61 19.94 30.28
N LEU A 206 -4.87 21.24 30.42
CA LEU A 206 -6.09 21.89 29.97
C LEU A 206 -5.78 22.72 28.72
N LEU A 207 -6.58 22.53 27.68
CA LEU A 207 -6.47 23.28 26.42
C LEU A 207 -7.70 24.14 26.24
N PHE A 208 -7.49 25.45 26.07
CA PHE A 208 -8.55 26.40 25.78
C PHE A 208 -8.48 26.80 24.30
N ALA A 209 -9.63 26.77 23.63
CA ALA A 209 -9.77 27.28 22.27
C ALA A 209 -11.07 28.08 22.16
N GLN A 210 -10.99 29.23 21.49
CA GLN A 210 -12.15 30.12 21.30
C GLN A 210 -13.14 29.53 20.28
N MET A 211 -12.62 28.92 19.21
CA MET A 211 -13.43 28.37 18.12
C MET A 211 -13.69 26.87 18.34
N THR A 212 -14.95 26.45 18.30
CA THR A 212 -15.34 25.02 18.40
C THR A 212 -14.74 24.17 17.27
N LYS A 213 -14.56 24.75 16.08
CA LYS A 213 -13.85 24.10 14.96
C LYS A 213 -12.42 23.70 15.32
N MET A 214 -11.74 24.50 16.15
CA MET A 214 -10.39 24.17 16.62
C MET A 214 -10.40 22.99 17.59
N LEU A 215 -11.46 22.86 18.41
CA LEU A 215 -11.63 21.70 19.29
C LEU A 215 -11.81 20.41 18.48
N ASN A 216 -12.52 20.44 17.36
CA ASN A 216 -12.64 19.28 16.46
C ASN A 216 -11.26 18.85 15.91
N ILE A 217 -10.42 19.81 15.49
CA ILE A 217 -9.06 19.53 15.00
C ILE A 217 -8.19 18.92 16.11
N LEU A 218 -8.26 19.47 17.32
CA LEU A 218 -7.53 18.95 18.47
C LEU A 218 -8.02 17.55 18.86
N GLU A 219 -9.33 17.29 18.76
CA GLU A 219 -9.94 16.00 19.01
C GLU A 219 -9.41 14.91 18.05
N ASP A 220 -9.39 15.19 16.75
CA ASP A 220 -8.79 14.31 15.75
C ASP A 220 -7.31 14.03 16.04
N TYR A 221 -6.58 15.06 16.47
CA TYR A 221 -5.18 14.95 16.86
C TYR A 221 -4.99 14.07 18.11
N MET A 222 -5.83 14.22 19.15
CA MET A 222 -5.77 13.37 20.36
C MET A 222 -6.09 11.92 20.01
N ASN A 223 -7.06 11.68 19.12
CA ASN A 223 -7.42 10.35 18.63
C ASN A 223 -6.31 9.70 17.79
N TYR A 224 -5.59 10.50 17.00
CA TYR A 224 -4.42 10.04 16.25
C TYR A 224 -3.27 9.64 17.19
N ARG A 225 -2.96 10.46 18.20
CA ARG A 225 -1.91 10.18 19.21
C ARG A 225 -2.34 9.19 20.30
N LYS A 226 -3.60 8.76 20.31
CA LYS A 226 -4.20 7.86 21.32
C LYS A 226 -4.11 8.43 22.75
N TYR A 227 -4.34 9.74 22.88
CA TYR A 227 -4.44 10.40 24.18
C TYR A 227 -5.88 10.38 24.65
N ARG A 228 -6.10 10.06 25.93
CA ARG A 228 -7.43 10.19 26.53
C ARG A 228 -7.71 11.66 26.79
N TYR A 229 -8.88 12.14 26.37
CA TYR A 229 -9.31 13.52 26.57
C TYR A 229 -10.76 13.56 27.06
N LEU A 230 -11.16 14.72 27.59
CA LEU A 230 -12.54 15.10 27.82
C LEU A 230 -12.78 16.42 27.10
N ARG A 231 -13.96 16.58 26.50
CA ARG A 231 -14.33 17.77 25.75
C ARG A 231 -15.49 18.47 26.44
N LEU A 232 -15.29 19.74 26.75
CA LEU A 232 -16.30 20.62 27.32
C LEU A 232 -16.59 21.73 26.32
N ASP A 233 -17.77 21.72 25.71
CA ASP A 233 -18.22 22.76 24.79
C ASP A 233 -19.68 23.18 25.02
N GLY A 234 -20.12 24.17 24.25
CA GLY A 234 -21.44 24.78 24.36
C GLY A 234 -22.61 23.82 24.09
N SER A 235 -22.35 22.71 23.38
CA SER A 235 -23.36 21.70 23.05
C SER A 235 -23.66 20.70 24.17
N SER A 236 -22.75 20.52 25.14
CA SER A 236 -23.00 19.61 26.27
C SER A 236 -24.04 20.19 27.23
N THR A 237 -24.95 19.35 27.75
CA THR A 237 -25.94 19.76 28.75
C THR A 237 -25.28 20.12 30.08
N ILE A 238 -25.95 20.93 30.92
CA ILE A 238 -25.38 21.38 32.20
C ILE A 238 -25.08 20.19 33.14
N THR A 239 -25.91 19.16 33.12
CA THR A 239 -25.71 17.93 33.88
C THR A 239 -24.46 17.19 33.41
N ASP A 240 -24.32 16.97 32.10
CA ASP A 240 -23.16 16.28 31.52
C ASP A 240 -21.86 17.04 31.81
N ARG A 241 -21.89 18.37 31.80
CA ARG A 241 -20.72 19.21 32.16
C ARG A 241 -20.27 18.98 33.59
N ARG A 242 -21.20 18.90 34.55
CA ARG A 242 -20.87 18.66 35.97
C ARG A 242 -20.25 17.29 36.15
N ASP A 243 -20.79 16.27 35.49
CA ASP A 243 -20.29 14.91 35.61
C ASP A 243 -18.93 14.75 34.92
N MET A 244 -18.71 15.33 33.75
CA MET A 244 -17.39 15.35 33.11
C MET A 244 -16.32 16.06 33.96
N VAL A 245 -16.65 17.18 34.62
CA VAL A 245 -15.71 17.87 35.52
C VAL A 245 -15.39 17.01 36.74
N ARG A 246 -16.40 16.33 37.30
CA ARG A 246 -16.24 15.40 38.42
C ARG A 246 -15.36 14.22 38.04
N ASP A 247 -15.60 13.62 36.88
CA ASP A 247 -14.81 12.52 36.32
C ASP A 247 -13.36 12.93 36.05
N PHE A 248 -13.14 14.16 35.61
CA PHE A 248 -11.80 14.72 35.53
C PHE A 248 -11.19 14.76 36.93
N GLN A 249 -11.83 15.37 37.93
CA GLN A 249 -11.22 15.54 39.26
C GLN A 249 -10.89 14.23 40.00
N HIS A 250 -11.66 13.15 39.78
CA HIS A 250 -11.45 11.88 40.48
C HIS A 250 -10.57 10.85 39.76
N ARG A 251 -10.11 11.15 38.54
CA ARG A 251 -9.10 10.35 37.81
C ARG A 251 -7.72 10.95 37.91
#